data_AF-A0ABD5IC08-F1
#
_entry.id   AF-A0ABD5IC08-F1
#
_cell.length_a   1.000
_cell.length_b   1.000
_cell.length_c   1.000
_cell.angle_alpha   90.00
_cell.angle_beta   90.00
_cell.angle_gamma   90.00
#
_symmetry.space_group_name_H-M   'P 1'
#
loop_
_entity.id
_entity.type
_entity.pdbx_description
1 polymer ?
#
loop_
_entity_poly.entity_id
_entity_poly.type
_entity_poly.pdbx_seq_one_letter_code
_entity_poly.pdbx_strand_id
1 'polypeptide(L)'
;MKGMYQMAALGCCAWWSASALAQSCQPNLLANPGFEQGLSGWRAQGAQADGDAHSGRGSLRYDNADAAQYRTFSQMLRVAPGQTIDFGVWLKTHGVRGQSRDGGAGVYLQSFDAQGRFLEGSYPAGVTGDSGWRQVSASYTVPPQAARVTFGVYLRKGSTGTAWFDDAYACARASTPALYQLGASAQGKVDTLLVTPQPQRLQVDSELLNAEGQVVHSSRDRYQVEGQRRIEYPLPAGLAQGEYRLRQQVTGQQSQPAQGSELSFRVGQPAAKVAIDSEGFTVRDGQRLFPLGIYANVATDEHLARIASAGFNTVLNYDYGEKKDPYAFFRNARQRGLLVIYSVKDQYRGSRFAPPTRGGDYAALTAWYVQRLRSQPNLLAWYINDELGPEYLDKIEEKNLQIKQLDGDHPTFQVLNKTGELDAHFNSSDILATDPYPVGNDSDLTRTTRYTELTVQAARQARGAWVVMQIMDHAAYDARRKPHPPSEAEIRNQAWQALIGGAKGLLFYSYTDLFYKRKTGRFDQREFDATWRGVAAVSQQIAAFTPYLLTGKSTPLAGSDPQMPARMFILGDRALLLVANPYYREGSTRLRLPAGWRQQEGGAEIALALPAVGTATLWLQR
;
A
#
# COMPACT_ATOMS: atom_id res chain seq x y z
N MET A 1 -38.20 45.75 -2.01
CA MET A 1 -38.51 45.85 -3.45
C MET A 1 -37.39 45.20 -4.25
N LYS A 2 -37.79 44.28 -5.14
CA LYS A 2 -37.13 43.55 -6.23
C LYS A 2 -35.65 43.85 -6.60
N GLY A 3 -34.92 42.78 -6.94
CA GLY A 3 -33.70 42.77 -7.81
C GLY A 3 -32.59 41.86 -7.25
N MET A 4 -32.56 40.55 -7.50
CA MET A 4 -32.20 39.82 -8.74
C MET A 4 -30.72 39.95 -9.12
N TYR A 5 -29.89 39.01 -8.66
CA TYR A 5 -28.64 38.59 -9.29
C TYR A 5 -28.55 37.06 -9.21
N GLN A 6 -28.95 36.39 -10.30
CA GLN A 6 -28.64 34.98 -10.55
C GLN A 6 -27.27 34.93 -11.22
N MET A 7 -26.25 34.42 -10.52
CA MET A 7 -25.07 33.85 -11.16
C MET A 7 -25.36 32.38 -11.44
N ALA A 8 -25.46 32.02 -12.71
CA ALA A 8 -25.62 30.65 -13.17
C ALA A 8 -24.30 29.87 -12.93
N ALA A 9 -24.27 29.05 -11.89
CA ALA A 9 -23.30 27.98 -11.75
C ALA A 9 -23.80 26.79 -12.59
N LEU A 10 -23.28 26.65 -13.80
CA LEU A 10 -23.40 25.42 -14.60
C LEU A 10 -22.47 24.35 -13.98
N GLY A 11 -22.92 23.79 -12.86
CA GLY A 11 -22.37 22.55 -12.32
C GLY A 11 -22.85 21.39 -13.19
N CYS A 12 -21.98 20.88 -14.05
CA CYS A 12 -22.20 19.61 -14.72
C CYS A 12 -21.97 18.48 -13.70
N CYS A 13 -22.92 18.30 -12.78
CA CYS A 13 -22.98 17.13 -11.92
C CYS A 13 -23.46 15.96 -12.77
N ALA A 14 -22.54 15.16 -13.30
CA ALA A 14 -22.87 13.83 -13.80
C ALA A 14 -23.19 12.95 -12.60
N TRP A 15 -24.47 12.88 -12.23
CA TRP A 15 -24.98 11.90 -11.29
C TRP A 15 -24.88 10.52 -11.96
N TRP A 16 -23.80 9.80 -11.69
CA TRP A 16 -23.73 8.38 -12.02
C TRP A 16 -24.65 7.64 -11.05
N SER A 17 -25.87 7.38 -11.50
CA SER A 17 -26.78 6.44 -10.83
C SER A 17 -26.17 5.04 -10.87
N ALA A 18 -26.25 4.31 -9.75
CA ALA A 18 -25.71 2.96 -9.60
C ALA A 18 -26.27 1.95 -10.63
N SER A 19 -27.36 2.29 -11.33
CA SER A 19 -27.95 1.49 -12.40
C SER A 19 -27.08 1.39 -13.68
N ALA A 20 -26.07 2.24 -13.86
CA ALA A 20 -25.24 2.27 -15.07
C ALA A 20 -24.11 1.22 -15.12
N LEU A 21 -23.74 0.62 -13.98
CA LEU A 21 -22.59 -0.30 -13.91
C LEU A 21 -22.90 -1.71 -14.45
N ALA A 22 -24.13 -2.20 -14.29
CA ALA A 22 -24.51 -3.53 -14.78
C ALA A 22 -24.53 -3.63 -16.32
N GLN A 23 -24.87 -2.54 -17.01
CA GLN A 23 -25.04 -2.52 -18.47
C GLN A 23 -23.74 -2.29 -19.25
N SER A 24 -22.65 -1.91 -18.57
CA SER A 24 -21.33 -1.62 -19.17
C SER A 24 -20.29 -2.74 -19.00
N CYS A 25 -20.61 -3.79 -18.24
CA CYS A 25 -19.67 -4.87 -17.94
C CYS A 25 -19.70 -5.98 -18.99
N GLN A 26 -18.98 -5.79 -20.11
CA GLN A 26 -18.89 -6.75 -21.20
C GLN A 26 -17.45 -6.91 -21.74
N PRO A 27 -17.02 -8.14 -22.10
CA PRO A 27 -17.72 -9.40 -21.88
C PRO A 27 -17.72 -9.80 -20.40
N ASN A 28 -18.82 -10.41 -19.93
CA ASN A 28 -18.86 -11.04 -18.61
C ASN A 28 -17.99 -12.30 -18.61
N LEU A 29 -17.05 -12.39 -17.66
CA LEU A 29 -16.08 -13.46 -17.51
C LEU A 29 -16.66 -14.72 -16.84
N LEU A 30 -17.88 -14.63 -16.30
CA LEU A 30 -18.59 -15.73 -15.66
C LEU A 30 -19.40 -16.53 -16.68
N ALA A 31 -19.40 -17.86 -16.54
CA ALA A 31 -20.36 -18.72 -17.24
C ALA A 31 -21.68 -18.74 -16.46
N ASN A 32 -22.82 -18.73 -17.16
CA ASN A 32 -24.16 -18.81 -16.54
C ASN A 32 -24.35 -17.82 -15.35
N PRO A 33 -24.14 -16.49 -15.57
CA PRO A 33 -24.14 -15.49 -14.51
C PRO A 33 -25.50 -15.26 -13.82
N GLY A 34 -26.60 -15.45 -14.56
CA GLY A 34 -27.97 -15.34 -14.04
C GLY A 34 -28.64 -16.70 -13.78
N PHE A 35 -27.87 -17.79 -13.68
CA PHE A 35 -28.37 -19.12 -13.29
C PHE A 35 -29.53 -19.70 -14.14
N GLU A 36 -29.76 -19.20 -15.36
CA GLU A 36 -30.77 -19.68 -16.32
C GLU A 36 -30.56 -21.15 -16.74
N GLN A 37 -29.33 -21.67 -16.58
CA GLN A 37 -28.98 -23.06 -16.82
C GLN A 37 -28.78 -23.82 -15.49
N GLY A 38 -29.55 -23.45 -14.47
CA GLY A 38 -29.39 -23.92 -13.10
C GLY A 38 -28.02 -23.55 -12.54
N LEU A 39 -27.34 -24.49 -11.87
CA LEU A 39 -26.03 -24.29 -11.26
C LEU A 39 -24.85 -24.71 -12.16
N SER A 40 -25.11 -24.97 -13.45
CA SER A 40 -24.07 -25.37 -14.41
C SER A 40 -22.95 -24.32 -14.48
N GLY A 41 -21.69 -24.78 -14.47
CA GLY A 41 -20.50 -23.93 -14.46
C GLY A 41 -20.05 -23.46 -13.08
N TRP A 42 -20.85 -23.63 -12.02
CA TRP A 42 -20.53 -23.18 -10.66
C TRP A 42 -20.10 -24.33 -9.75
N ARG A 43 -19.10 -24.08 -8.90
CA ARG A 43 -18.85 -24.94 -7.73
C ARG A 43 -19.93 -24.67 -6.68
N ALA A 44 -21.08 -25.33 -6.79
CA ALA A 44 -22.29 -24.96 -6.05
C ALA A 44 -22.75 -25.99 -4.99
N GLN A 45 -21.85 -26.81 -4.45
CA GLN A 45 -22.23 -27.91 -3.56
C GLN A 45 -22.98 -27.41 -2.30
N GLY A 46 -24.24 -27.83 -2.15
CA GLY A 46 -25.12 -27.45 -1.04
C GLY A 46 -26.05 -26.28 -1.35
N ALA A 47 -25.91 -25.63 -2.50
CA ALA A 47 -26.89 -24.68 -3.03
C ALA A 47 -27.90 -25.38 -3.96
N GLN A 48 -28.97 -24.67 -4.29
CA GLN A 48 -30.04 -25.11 -5.18
C GLN A 48 -30.33 -24.03 -6.22
N ALA A 49 -30.80 -24.43 -7.41
CA ALA A 49 -31.41 -23.49 -8.33
C ALA A 49 -32.84 -23.20 -7.85
N ASP A 50 -33.26 -21.93 -7.90
CA ASP A 50 -34.58 -21.47 -7.44
C ASP A 50 -35.23 -20.56 -8.50
N GLY A 51 -36.55 -20.45 -8.49
CA GLY A 51 -37.31 -19.63 -9.43
C GLY A 51 -37.59 -18.20 -8.94
N ASP A 52 -37.30 -17.90 -7.67
CA ASP A 52 -37.28 -16.55 -7.14
C ASP A 52 -36.00 -15.86 -7.65
N ALA A 53 -36.14 -15.14 -8.76
CA ALA A 53 -35.05 -14.52 -9.51
C ALA A 53 -35.19 -12.99 -9.53
N HIS A 54 -34.07 -12.28 -9.70
CA HIS A 54 -34.06 -10.84 -9.93
C HIS A 54 -34.43 -10.54 -11.38
N SER A 55 -33.83 -11.28 -12.32
CA SER A 55 -34.20 -11.26 -13.73
C SER A 55 -34.24 -12.69 -14.28
N GLY A 56 -34.81 -12.88 -15.48
CA GLY A 56 -34.89 -14.22 -16.06
C GLY A 56 -35.78 -15.19 -15.27
N ARG A 57 -35.33 -16.42 -15.10
CA ARG A 57 -36.09 -17.55 -14.53
C ARG A 57 -35.35 -18.30 -13.43
N GLY A 58 -34.06 -18.04 -13.21
CA GLY A 58 -33.23 -18.80 -12.28
C GLY A 58 -32.46 -17.93 -11.30
N SER A 59 -32.21 -18.45 -10.11
CA SER A 59 -31.23 -17.89 -9.17
C SER A 59 -30.52 -19.02 -8.42
N LEU A 60 -29.38 -18.70 -7.80
CA LEU A 60 -28.74 -19.59 -6.83
C LEU A 60 -29.30 -19.29 -5.44
N ARG A 61 -29.88 -20.29 -4.80
CA ARG A 61 -30.36 -20.25 -3.40
C ARG A 61 -29.47 -21.08 -2.49
N TYR A 62 -29.20 -20.56 -1.30
CA TYR A 62 -28.55 -21.32 -0.23
C TYR A 62 -29.21 -21.07 1.12
N ASP A 63 -29.61 -22.16 1.78
CA ASP A 63 -30.17 -22.17 3.12
C ASP A 63 -29.11 -22.70 4.11
N ASN A 64 -28.82 -21.94 5.16
CA ASN A 64 -27.91 -22.37 6.21
C ASN A 64 -28.55 -22.25 7.59
N ALA A 65 -28.83 -23.39 8.22
CA ALA A 65 -29.33 -23.43 9.59
C ALA A 65 -28.22 -23.51 10.65
N ASP A 66 -26.98 -23.84 10.25
CA ASP A 66 -25.85 -24.06 11.15
C ASP A 66 -24.76 -22.99 10.96
N ALA A 67 -24.54 -22.17 11.98
CA ALA A 67 -23.50 -21.13 11.97
C ALA A 67 -22.08 -21.70 11.86
N ALA A 68 -21.86 -22.98 12.21
CA ALA A 68 -20.57 -23.66 12.03
C ALA A 68 -20.30 -24.04 10.57
N GLN A 69 -21.34 -24.21 9.75
CA GLN A 69 -21.21 -24.52 8.34
C GLN A 69 -20.83 -23.27 7.54
N TYR A 70 -19.78 -23.38 6.73
CA TYR A 70 -19.36 -22.34 5.80
C TYR A 70 -19.18 -22.91 4.39
N ARG A 71 -19.91 -22.34 3.43
CA ARG A 71 -19.86 -22.72 2.01
C ARG A 71 -19.71 -21.49 1.14
N THR A 72 -19.05 -21.68 0.01
CA THR A 72 -18.90 -20.65 -1.02
C THR A 72 -19.22 -21.27 -2.37
N PHE A 73 -19.76 -20.47 -3.28
CA PHE A 73 -20.17 -20.89 -4.61
C PHE A 73 -19.41 -20.07 -5.64
N SER A 74 -18.60 -20.73 -6.47
CA SER A 74 -17.50 -20.03 -7.15
C SER A 74 -17.21 -20.49 -8.57
N GLN A 75 -16.55 -19.60 -9.31
CA GLN A 75 -15.93 -19.84 -10.61
C GLN A 75 -14.49 -19.31 -10.62
N MET A 76 -13.64 -19.95 -11.42
CA MET A 76 -12.30 -19.42 -11.69
C MET A 76 -12.38 -18.41 -12.84
N LEU A 77 -11.79 -17.23 -12.66
CA LEU A 77 -11.71 -16.23 -13.72
C LEU A 77 -10.44 -16.41 -14.54
N ARG A 78 -10.55 -16.22 -15.86
CA ARG A 78 -9.41 -16.13 -16.78
C ARG A 78 -8.99 -14.66 -16.91
N VAL A 79 -8.08 -14.24 -16.04
CA VAL A 79 -7.58 -12.86 -15.96
C VAL A 79 -6.06 -12.86 -15.77
N ALA A 80 -5.40 -11.81 -16.23
CA ALA A 80 -3.98 -11.60 -16.09
C ALA A 80 -3.66 -10.73 -14.86
N PRO A 81 -2.48 -10.91 -14.25
CA PRO A 81 -1.98 -9.98 -13.25
C PRO A 81 -1.99 -8.52 -13.74
N GLY A 82 -2.31 -7.58 -12.85
CA GLY A 82 -2.44 -6.15 -13.15
C GLY A 82 -3.79 -5.74 -13.74
N GLN A 83 -4.66 -6.67 -14.15
CA GLN A 83 -6.01 -6.31 -14.59
C GLN A 83 -6.88 -5.89 -13.40
N THR A 84 -7.60 -4.77 -13.55
CA THR A 84 -8.69 -4.41 -12.63
C THR A 84 -9.97 -5.08 -13.08
N ILE A 85 -10.60 -5.83 -12.19
CA ILE A 85 -11.85 -6.54 -12.43
C ILE A 85 -12.98 -5.83 -11.68
N ASP A 86 -13.99 -5.39 -12.42
CA ASP A 86 -15.25 -4.91 -11.86
C ASP A 86 -16.19 -6.10 -11.69
N PHE A 87 -16.74 -6.29 -10.49
CA PHE A 87 -17.53 -7.48 -10.16
C PHE A 87 -18.69 -7.16 -9.21
N GLY A 88 -19.70 -8.03 -9.22
CA GLY A 88 -20.84 -7.90 -8.33
C GLY A 88 -21.90 -8.97 -8.56
N VAL A 89 -22.99 -8.86 -7.79
CA VAL A 89 -24.14 -9.76 -7.85
C VAL A 89 -25.39 -9.04 -7.32
N TRP A 90 -26.57 -9.41 -7.81
CA TRP A 90 -27.83 -9.09 -7.16
C TRP A 90 -28.10 -10.11 -6.07
N LEU A 91 -28.41 -9.64 -4.86
CA LEU A 91 -28.69 -10.51 -3.73
C LEU A 91 -30.01 -10.17 -3.04
N LYS A 92 -30.67 -11.22 -2.55
CA LYS A 92 -31.84 -11.17 -1.68
C LYS A 92 -31.59 -12.05 -0.46
N THR A 93 -32.09 -11.65 0.71
CA THR A 93 -31.85 -12.38 1.96
C THR A 93 -33.13 -12.53 2.77
N HIS A 94 -33.25 -13.66 3.46
CA HIS A 94 -34.31 -13.91 4.43
C HIS A 94 -33.74 -14.49 5.73
N GLY A 95 -34.05 -13.85 6.86
CA GLY A 95 -33.65 -14.32 8.18
C GLY A 95 -32.15 -14.40 8.39
N VAL A 96 -31.34 -13.68 7.61
CA VAL A 96 -29.88 -13.80 7.67
C VAL A 96 -29.34 -13.18 8.95
N ARG A 97 -28.67 -13.98 9.79
CA ARG A 97 -28.05 -13.54 11.05
C ARG A 97 -26.54 -13.71 10.96
N GLY A 98 -25.78 -12.76 11.50
CA GLY A 98 -24.31 -12.79 11.51
C GLY A 98 -23.73 -11.90 12.60
N GLN A 99 -22.56 -12.26 13.12
CA GLN A 99 -21.94 -11.59 14.28
C GLN A 99 -21.05 -10.38 13.94
N SER A 100 -20.81 -10.05 12.66
CA SER A 100 -19.86 -9.01 12.26
C SER A 100 -20.38 -8.07 11.17
N ARG A 101 -19.71 -6.92 11.02
CA ARG A 101 -19.94 -5.93 9.92
C ARG A 101 -19.70 -6.51 8.53
N ASP A 102 -18.95 -7.61 8.43
CA ASP A 102 -18.70 -8.40 7.21
C ASP A 102 -19.56 -9.68 7.16
N GLY A 103 -20.53 -9.80 8.06
CA GLY A 103 -21.44 -10.92 8.20
C GLY A 103 -22.52 -10.93 7.12
N GLY A 104 -23.22 -12.06 6.99
CA GLY A 104 -24.33 -12.21 6.07
C GLY A 104 -23.92 -12.68 4.67
N ALA A 105 -24.78 -12.44 3.70
CA ALA A 105 -24.61 -12.92 2.32
C ALA A 105 -23.84 -11.90 1.48
N GLY A 106 -22.94 -12.35 0.62
CA GLY A 106 -22.08 -11.45 -0.15
C GLY A 106 -21.35 -12.13 -1.30
N VAL A 107 -20.42 -11.37 -1.90
CA VAL A 107 -19.60 -11.74 -3.05
C VAL A 107 -18.13 -11.45 -2.77
N TYR A 108 -17.22 -12.18 -3.41
CA TYR A 108 -15.78 -11.95 -3.30
C TYR A 108 -15.04 -12.15 -4.63
N LEU A 109 -13.85 -11.57 -4.68
CA LEU A 109 -12.75 -11.97 -5.54
C LEU A 109 -11.53 -12.33 -4.68
N GLN A 110 -10.88 -13.45 -4.98
CA GLN A 110 -9.68 -13.92 -4.27
C GLN A 110 -8.59 -14.30 -5.25
N SER A 111 -7.36 -13.90 -4.95
CA SER A 111 -6.17 -14.35 -5.70
C SER A 111 -5.34 -15.33 -4.91
N PHE A 112 -4.75 -16.27 -5.63
CA PHE A 112 -3.84 -17.28 -5.11
C PHE A 112 -2.60 -17.35 -5.99
N ASP A 113 -1.46 -17.68 -5.39
CA ASP A 113 -0.23 -17.93 -6.15
C ASP A 113 -0.25 -19.31 -6.84
N ALA A 114 0.83 -19.62 -7.57
CA ALA A 114 0.98 -20.87 -8.29
C ALA A 114 1.02 -22.11 -7.37
N GLN A 115 1.31 -21.93 -6.08
CA GLN A 115 1.29 -22.99 -5.06
C GLN A 115 -0.09 -23.12 -4.38
N GLY A 116 -1.06 -22.28 -4.75
CA GLY A 116 -2.40 -22.28 -4.18
C GLY A 116 -2.51 -21.54 -2.84
N ARG A 117 -1.48 -20.81 -2.41
CA ARG A 117 -1.53 -19.99 -1.19
C ARG A 117 -2.36 -18.74 -1.45
N PHE A 118 -3.18 -18.35 -0.47
CA PHE A 118 -3.96 -17.12 -0.54
C PHE A 118 -3.03 -15.91 -0.60
N LEU A 119 -3.28 -15.01 -1.56
CA LEU A 119 -2.55 -13.76 -1.71
C LEU A 119 -3.29 -12.63 -1.00
N GLU A 120 -4.45 -12.26 -1.56
CA GLU A 120 -5.33 -11.20 -1.08
C GLU A 120 -6.71 -11.37 -1.74
N GLY A 121 -7.69 -10.58 -1.32
CA GLY A 121 -9.02 -10.61 -1.90
C GLY A 121 -9.85 -9.37 -1.57
N SER A 122 -10.91 -9.17 -2.35
CA SER A 122 -11.91 -8.11 -2.16
C SER A 122 -13.22 -8.72 -1.69
N TYR A 123 -13.76 -8.17 -0.60
CA TYR A 123 -15.00 -8.62 0.05
C TYR A 123 -15.85 -7.39 0.38
N PRO A 124 -16.69 -6.89 -0.55
CA PRO A 124 -17.63 -5.82 -0.25
C PRO A 124 -18.55 -6.20 0.92
N ALA A 125 -19.09 -5.19 1.60
CA ALA A 125 -19.99 -5.39 2.73
C ALA A 125 -21.17 -6.30 2.35
N GLY A 126 -21.36 -7.36 3.13
CA GLY A 126 -22.46 -8.30 2.96
C GLY A 126 -23.80 -7.75 3.44
N VAL A 127 -24.86 -8.51 3.20
CA VAL A 127 -26.23 -8.17 3.59
C VAL A 127 -26.74 -9.14 4.66
N THR A 128 -27.25 -8.56 5.75
CA THR A 128 -27.85 -9.26 6.89
C THR A 128 -29.32 -8.86 7.04
N GLY A 129 -30.08 -9.66 7.77
CA GLY A 129 -31.52 -9.47 7.96
C GLY A 129 -32.32 -9.86 6.72
N ASP A 130 -33.56 -9.38 6.68
CA ASP A 130 -34.42 -9.48 5.51
C ASP A 130 -34.11 -8.33 4.54
N SER A 131 -33.90 -8.65 3.28
CA SER A 131 -33.68 -7.67 2.21
C SER A 131 -34.27 -8.17 0.91
N GLY A 132 -34.99 -7.29 0.20
CA GLY A 132 -35.29 -7.50 -1.21
C GLY A 132 -34.02 -7.46 -2.07
N TRP A 133 -34.19 -7.71 -3.38
CA TRP A 133 -33.10 -7.68 -4.34
C TRP A 133 -32.36 -6.35 -4.31
N ARG A 134 -31.05 -6.41 -4.07
CA ARG A 134 -30.15 -5.28 -4.13
C ARG A 134 -28.80 -5.70 -4.67
N GLN A 135 -28.14 -4.78 -5.36
CA GLN A 135 -26.83 -5.05 -5.90
C GLN A 135 -25.75 -4.88 -4.83
N VAL A 136 -24.77 -5.78 -4.84
CA VAL A 136 -23.50 -5.66 -4.12
C VAL A 136 -22.38 -5.77 -5.15
N SER A 137 -21.48 -4.79 -5.15
CA SER A 137 -20.40 -4.71 -6.14
C SER A 137 -19.11 -4.15 -5.54
N ALA A 138 -18.00 -4.42 -6.21
CA ALA A 138 -16.69 -3.88 -5.91
C ALA A 138 -15.78 -3.95 -7.15
N SER A 139 -14.59 -3.38 -7.03
CA SER A 139 -13.48 -3.58 -7.97
C SER A 139 -12.34 -4.31 -7.28
N TYR A 140 -11.53 -5.03 -8.05
CA TYR A 140 -10.36 -5.75 -7.56
C TYR A 140 -9.25 -5.78 -8.60
N THR A 141 -8.08 -5.25 -8.26
CA THR A 141 -6.89 -5.35 -9.13
C THR A 141 -6.13 -6.63 -8.83
N VAL A 142 -5.93 -7.45 -9.86
CA VAL A 142 -5.26 -8.74 -9.74
C VAL A 142 -3.78 -8.51 -9.37
N PRO A 143 -3.29 -9.07 -8.25
CA PRO A 143 -1.90 -8.93 -7.81
C PRO A 143 -0.93 -9.46 -8.86
N PRO A 144 0.27 -8.87 -9.04
CA PRO A 144 1.25 -9.33 -10.02
C PRO A 144 1.66 -10.81 -9.91
N GLN A 145 1.52 -11.41 -8.72
CA GLN A 145 1.88 -12.80 -8.43
C GLN A 145 0.69 -13.78 -8.51
N ALA A 146 -0.50 -13.32 -8.89
CA ALA A 146 -1.68 -14.18 -8.95
C ALA A 146 -1.57 -15.18 -10.10
N ALA A 147 -1.65 -16.46 -9.78
CA ALA A 147 -1.77 -17.55 -10.76
C ALA A 147 -3.21 -18.04 -10.90
N ARG A 148 -4.05 -17.79 -9.89
CA ARG A 148 -5.47 -18.17 -9.89
C ARG A 148 -6.31 -17.07 -9.24
N VAL A 149 -7.35 -16.64 -9.94
CA VAL A 149 -8.36 -15.70 -9.44
C VAL A 149 -9.71 -16.39 -9.37
N THR A 150 -10.39 -16.27 -8.23
CA THR A 150 -11.67 -16.93 -7.97
C THR A 150 -12.73 -15.90 -7.62
N PHE A 151 -13.79 -15.85 -8.42
CA PHE A 151 -15.03 -15.15 -8.08
C PHE A 151 -15.90 -16.10 -7.26
N GLY A 152 -16.56 -15.61 -6.22
CA GLY A 152 -17.58 -16.42 -5.54
C GLY A 152 -18.59 -15.63 -4.75
N VAL A 153 -19.75 -16.24 -4.54
CA VAL A 153 -20.79 -15.78 -3.62
C VAL A 153 -20.84 -16.69 -2.39
N TYR A 154 -21.30 -16.15 -1.27
CA TYR A 154 -21.23 -16.88 0.00
C TYR A 154 -22.24 -16.36 1.02
N LEU A 155 -22.49 -17.18 2.04
CA LEU A 155 -23.00 -16.76 3.35
C LEU A 155 -21.83 -16.82 4.34
N ARG A 156 -21.49 -15.71 5.01
CA ARG A 156 -20.23 -15.57 5.76
C ARG A 156 -20.11 -16.65 6.83
N LYS A 157 -18.88 -17.09 7.13
CA LYS A 157 -18.64 -17.98 8.27
C LYS A 157 -19.27 -17.41 9.54
N GLY A 158 -20.05 -18.23 10.25
CA GLY A 158 -20.82 -17.79 11.43
C GLY A 158 -22.20 -17.23 11.12
N SER A 159 -22.65 -17.24 9.87
CA SER A 159 -23.98 -16.75 9.47
C SER A 159 -24.97 -17.86 9.16
N THR A 160 -26.23 -17.65 9.55
CA THR A 160 -27.39 -18.51 9.24
C THR A 160 -28.42 -17.73 8.42
N GLY A 161 -29.43 -18.42 7.90
CA GLY A 161 -30.54 -17.86 7.11
C GLY A 161 -30.49 -18.31 5.66
N THR A 162 -31.31 -17.69 4.82
CA THR A 162 -31.40 -18.00 3.39
C THR A 162 -30.95 -16.81 2.55
N ALA A 163 -30.17 -17.08 1.52
CA ALA A 163 -29.72 -16.09 0.55
C ALA A 163 -29.95 -16.57 -0.88
N TRP A 164 -30.35 -15.63 -1.73
CA TRP A 164 -30.47 -15.81 -3.17
C TRP A 164 -29.49 -14.87 -3.88
N PHE A 165 -28.90 -15.37 -4.96
CA PHE A 165 -27.92 -14.67 -5.78
C PHE A 165 -28.33 -14.80 -7.24
N ASP A 166 -28.30 -13.69 -7.96
CA ASP A 166 -28.66 -13.63 -9.37
C ASP A 166 -27.88 -12.53 -10.10
N ASP A 167 -27.86 -12.57 -11.43
CA ASP A 167 -27.23 -11.57 -12.30
C ASP A 167 -25.79 -11.22 -11.87
N ALA A 168 -24.98 -12.24 -11.60
CA ALA A 168 -23.58 -12.08 -11.22
C ALA A 168 -22.74 -11.54 -12.38
N TYR A 169 -21.74 -10.74 -12.10
CA TYR A 169 -20.83 -10.26 -13.14
C TYR A 169 -19.39 -10.16 -12.65
N ALA A 170 -18.47 -10.36 -13.59
CA ALA A 170 -17.08 -9.99 -13.48
C ALA A 170 -16.56 -9.61 -14.87
N CYS A 171 -15.97 -8.43 -15.05
CA CYS A 171 -15.35 -8.02 -16.32
C CYS A 171 -14.04 -7.30 -16.06
N ALA A 172 -13.09 -7.47 -16.98
CA ALA A 172 -11.85 -6.71 -16.95
C ALA A 172 -12.12 -5.28 -17.42
N ARG A 173 -11.74 -4.29 -16.61
CA ARG A 173 -11.69 -2.89 -17.01
C ARG A 173 -10.62 -2.74 -18.08
N ALA A 174 -10.94 -2.03 -19.16
CA ALA A 174 -9.96 -1.71 -20.20
C ALA A 174 -8.78 -0.95 -19.56
N SER A 175 -7.58 -1.48 -19.68
CA SER A 175 -6.37 -0.81 -19.19
C SER A 175 -6.04 0.34 -20.14
N THR A 176 -6.04 1.56 -19.61
CA THR A 176 -5.64 2.76 -20.35
C THR A 176 -4.20 3.13 -19.99
N PRO A 177 -3.47 3.80 -20.90
CA PRO A 177 -2.19 4.41 -20.56
C PRO A 177 -2.31 5.33 -19.34
N ALA A 178 -1.30 5.35 -18.49
CA ALA A 178 -1.28 6.17 -17.28
C ALA A 178 -0.06 7.09 -17.25
N LEU A 179 -0.24 8.29 -16.72
CA LEU A 179 0.85 9.22 -16.38
C LEU A 179 1.03 9.29 -14.87
N TYR A 180 2.27 9.10 -14.44
CA TYR A 180 2.68 9.17 -13.05
C TYR A 180 3.63 10.34 -12.84
N GLN A 181 3.40 11.11 -11.78
CA GLN A 181 4.15 12.34 -11.53
C GLN A 181 5.46 12.04 -10.80
N LEU A 182 6.63 12.29 -11.40
CA LEU A 182 7.90 12.05 -10.72
C LEU A 182 8.43 13.28 -9.98
N GLY A 183 7.98 14.48 -10.35
CA GLY A 183 8.36 15.75 -9.73
C GLY A 183 9.41 16.52 -10.54
N ALA A 184 9.95 17.60 -9.96
CA ALA A 184 11.02 18.37 -10.59
C ALA A 184 12.35 17.60 -10.49
N SER A 185 13.01 17.33 -11.62
CA SER A 185 14.16 16.42 -11.69
C SER A 185 15.52 17.11 -11.76
N ALA A 186 15.54 18.39 -12.12
CA ALA A 186 16.69 19.29 -12.12
C ALA A 186 16.18 20.72 -12.30
N GLN A 187 17.01 21.74 -12.05
CA GLN A 187 16.65 23.14 -12.31
C GLN A 187 16.22 23.31 -13.78
N GLY A 188 14.90 23.45 -14.01
CA GLY A 188 14.31 23.67 -15.33
C GLY A 188 13.57 22.48 -15.97
N LYS A 189 13.36 21.36 -15.27
CA LYS A 189 12.59 20.22 -15.81
C LYS A 189 11.60 19.64 -14.82
N VAL A 190 10.48 19.14 -15.35
CA VAL A 190 9.48 18.37 -14.61
C VAL A 190 9.31 17.02 -15.30
N ASP A 191 9.41 15.95 -14.53
CA ASP A 191 9.35 14.60 -15.07
C ASP A 191 8.01 13.93 -14.77
N THR A 192 7.52 13.22 -15.77
CA THR A 192 6.45 12.23 -15.62
C THR A 192 6.87 10.88 -16.18
N LEU A 193 6.18 9.83 -15.75
CA LEU A 193 6.41 8.47 -16.22
C LEU A 193 5.14 7.99 -16.91
N LEU A 194 5.25 7.77 -18.20
CA LEU A 194 4.21 7.22 -19.04
C LEU A 194 4.28 5.70 -18.99
N VAL A 195 3.20 5.04 -18.61
CA VAL A 195 3.10 3.58 -18.52
C VAL A 195 1.97 3.09 -19.41
N THR A 196 2.22 1.98 -20.13
CA THR A 196 1.23 1.32 -20.97
C THR A 196 1.30 -0.20 -20.82
N PRO A 197 0.15 -0.90 -20.80
CA PRO A 197 0.11 -2.37 -20.70
C PRO A 197 0.65 -3.07 -21.95
N GLN A 198 0.62 -2.41 -23.11
CA GLN A 198 1.06 -2.96 -24.39
C GLN A 198 1.94 -1.95 -25.14
N PRO A 199 2.91 -2.42 -25.95
CA PRO A 199 3.62 -1.58 -26.90
C PRO A 199 2.66 -0.80 -27.79
N GLN A 200 2.68 0.53 -27.71
CA GLN A 200 1.84 1.39 -28.54
C GLN A 200 2.43 2.78 -28.71
N ARG A 201 1.96 3.47 -29.76
CA ARG A 201 2.26 4.88 -29.98
C ARG A 201 1.26 5.75 -29.23
N LEU A 202 1.77 6.62 -28.37
CA LEU A 202 0.98 7.50 -27.52
C LEU A 202 1.28 8.97 -27.84
N GLN A 203 0.25 9.80 -27.82
CA GLN A 203 0.38 11.26 -27.82
C GLN A 203 0.26 11.78 -26.40
N VAL A 204 1.14 12.70 -26.01
CA VAL A 204 1.07 13.44 -24.75
C VAL A 204 0.89 14.92 -25.07
N ASP A 205 -0.26 15.46 -24.71
CA ASP A 205 -0.55 16.89 -24.73
C ASP A 205 -0.19 17.47 -23.37
N SER A 206 0.69 18.47 -23.33
CA SER A 206 1.18 19.09 -22.09
C SER A 206 0.84 20.57 -22.06
N GLU A 207 0.29 21.04 -20.95
CA GLU A 207 -0.01 22.45 -20.69
C GLU A 207 0.59 22.85 -19.34
N LEU A 208 1.39 23.91 -19.35
CA LEU A 208 1.90 24.55 -18.15
C LEU A 208 1.01 25.73 -17.81
N LEU A 209 0.38 25.69 -16.65
CA LEU A 209 -0.50 26.73 -16.13
C LEU A 209 0.20 27.51 -15.02
N ASN A 210 -0.02 28.83 -14.96
CA ASN A 210 0.38 29.65 -13.81
C ASN A 210 -0.62 29.52 -12.64
N ALA A 211 -0.38 30.27 -11.56
CA ALA A 211 -1.23 30.31 -10.38
C ALA A 211 -2.68 30.71 -10.69
N GLU A 212 -2.88 31.61 -11.65
CA GLU A 212 -4.18 32.08 -12.13
C GLU A 212 -4.89 31.07 -13.05
N GLY A 213 -4.24 29.96 -13.39
CA GLY A 213 -4.78 28.94 -14.29
C GLY A 213 -4.70 29.30 -15.78
N GLN A 214 -3.88 30.29 -16.14
CA GLN A 214 -3.60 30.63 -17.53
C GLN A 214 -2.50 29.72 -18.08
N VAL A 215 -2.70 29.18 -19.28
CA VAL A 215 -1.68 28.40 -19.98
C VAL A 215 -0.57 29.33 -20.43
N VAL A 216 0.64 29.15 -19.88
CA VAL A 216 1.84 29.93 -20.22
C VAL A 216 2.74 29.20 -21.22
N HIS A 217 2.58 27.88 -21.37
CA HIS A 217 3.28 27.08 -22.37
C HIS A 217 2.50 25.80 -22.68
N SER A 218 2.60 25.29 -23.90
CA SER A 218 2.02 24.00 -24.28
C SER A 218 2.90 23.25 -25.27
N SER A 219 2.83 21.92 -25.23
CA SER A 219 3.49 21.05 -26.20
C SER A 219 2.60 19.86 -26.55
N ARG A 220 2.87 19.26 -27.71
CA ARG A 220 2.24 18.02 -28.16
C ARG A 220 3.29 17.10 -28.72
N ASP A 221 3.54 16.01 -28.01
CA ASP A 221 4.63 15.10 -28.31
C ASP A 221 4.12 13.68 -28.51
N ARG A 222 4.80 12.90 -29.37
CA ARG A 222 4.44 11.51 -29.67
C ARG A 222 5.57 10.58 -29.28
N TYR A 223 5.22 9.54 -28.53
CA TYR A 223 6.17 8.57 -27.99
C TYR A 223 5.79 7.16 -28.43
N GLN A 224 6.80 6.37 -28.81
CA GLN A 224 6.69 4.92 -28.78
C GLN A 224 7.00 4.47 -27.36
N VAL A 225 6.10 3.71 -26.74
CA VAL A 225 6.23 3.28 -25.35
C VAL A 225 6.04 1.78 -25.26
N GLU A 226 7.00 1.12 -24.64
CA GLU A 226 6.99 -0.31 -24.35
C GLU A 226 7.09 -0.47 -22.83
N GLY A 227 5.97 -0.78 -22.19
CA GLY A 227 5.89 -0.85 -20.72
C GLY A 227 5.90 0.53 -20.06
N GLN A 228 7.06 1.19 -20.00
CA GLN A 228 7.20 2.50 -19.35
C GLN A 228 8.21 3.41 -20.04
N ARG A 229 8.00 4.73 -19.98
CA ARG A 229 8.90 5.75 -20.52
C ARG A 229 8.87 7.03 -19.70
N ARG A 230 10.04 7.51 -19.29
CA ARG A 230 10.20 8.82 -18.66
C ARG A 230 10.00 9.93 -19.68
N ILE A 231 9.16 10.90 -19.36
CA ILE A 231 8.84 12.07 -20.16
C ILE A 231 9.40 13.28 -19.41
N GLU A 232 10.36 13.96 -20.03
CA GLU A 232 10.94 15.18 -19.47
C GLU A 232 10.24 16.39 -20.10
N TYR A 233 9.57 17.18 -19.28
CA TYR A 233 8.97 18.44 -19.70
C TYR A 233 9.93 19.61 -19.39
N PRO A 234 10.53 20.25 -20.40
CA PRO A 234 11.39 21.41 -20.18
C PRO A 234 10.54 22.63 -19.79
N LEU A 235 10.91 23.30 -18.70
CA LEU A 235 10.30 24.56 -18.31
C LEU A 235 10.81 25.69 -19.21
N PRO A 236 9.91 26.57 -19.70
CA PRO A 236 10.32 27.79 -20.42
C PRO A 236 11.34 28.61 -19.63
N ALA A 237 12.31 29.19 -20.33
CA ALA A 237 13.23 30.14 -19.72
C ALA A 237 12.49 31.40 -19.26
N GLY A 238 12.90 31.97 -18.13
CA GLY A 238 12.35 33.24 -17.62
C GLY A 238 10.99 33.14 -16.93
N LEU A 239 10.53 31.94 -16.56
CA LEU A 239 9.37 31.81 -15.67
C LEU A 239 9.60 32.59 -14.37
N ALA A 240 8.60 33.35 -13.95
CA ALA A 240 8.61 34.03 -12.67
C ALA A 240 8.66 33.00 -11.53
N GLN A 241 9.21 33.42 -10.38
CA GLN A 241 9.09 32.62 -9.16
C GLN A 241 7.61 32.51 -8.78
N GLY A 242 7.12 31.31 -8.53
CA GLY A 242 5.70 31.11 -8.26
C GLY A 242 5.22 29.67 -8.38
N GLU A 243 3.91 29.51 -8.21
CA GLU A 243 3.20 28.24 -8.37
C GLU A 243 2.89 27.98 -9.84
N TYR A 244 3.12 26.76 -10.28
CA TYR A 244 2.78 26.28 -11.60
C TYR A 244 2.13 24.91 -11.53
N ARG A 245 1.35 24.59 -12.56
CA ARG A 245 0.73 23.27 -12.74
C ARG A 245 1.07 22.74 -14.11
N LEU A 246 1.64 21.54 -14.18
CA LEU A 246 1.82 20.80 -15.41
C LEU A 246 0.64 19.84 -15.57
N ARG A 247 -0.28 20.18 -16.47
CA ARG A 247 -1.38 19.32 -16.88
C ARG A 247 -0.97 18.54 -18.13
N GLN A 248 -1.13 17.23 -18.09
CA GLN A 248 -0.83 16.35 -19.21
C GLN A 248 -1.99 15.40 -19.50
N GLN A 249 -2.27 15.18 -20.77
CA GLN A 249 -3.26 14.21 -21.24
C GLN A 249 -2.62 13.23 -22.20
N VAL A 250 -2.98 11.95 -22.08
CA VAL A 250 -2.50 10.90 -22.98
C VAL A 250 -3.64 10.45 -23.88
N THR A 251 -3.35 10.34 -25.17
CA THR A 251 -4.29 9.77 -26.14
C THR A 251 -3.62 8.61 -26.88
N GLY A 252 -4.29 7.46 -26.92
CA GLY A 252 -3.88 6.29 -27.70
C GLY A 252 -4.37 6.34 -29.15
N GLN A 253 -3.95 5.37 -29.98
CA GLN A 253 -4.33 5.31 -31.41
C GLN A 253 -5.85 5.15 -31.67
N GLN A 254 -6.61 4.61 -30.72
CA GLN A 254 -8.06 4.42 -30.85
C GLN A 254 -8.90 5.63 -30.40
N SER A 255 -8.28 6.80 -30.22
CA SER A 255 -8.95 8.07 -29.84
C SER A 255 -9.77 8.04 -28.54
N GLN A 256 -9.61 7.01 -27.70
CA GLN A 256 -10.13 7.03 -26.34
C GLN A 256 -9.18 7.86 -25.47
N PRO A 257 -9.65 8.96 -24.84
CA PRO A 257 -8.84 9.69 -23.88
C PRO A 257 -8.45 8.75 -22.74
N ALA A 258 -7.16 8.66 -22.45
CA ALA A 258 -6.69 8.00 -21.25
C ALA A 258 -6.76 8.98 -20.06
N GLN A 259 -6.55 8.50 -18.83
CA GLN A 259 -6.50 9.37 -17.66
C GLN A 259 -5.45 10.47 -17.85
N GLY A 260 -5.83 11.72 -17.60
CA GLY A 260 -4.90 12.85 -17.50
C GLY A 260 -4.17 12.86 -16.15
N SER A 261 -3.08 13.61 -16.07
CA SER A 261 -2.35 13.89 -14.84
C SER A 261 -2.16 15.40 -14.70
N GLU A 262 -2.33 15.94 -13.50
CA GLU A 262 -2.03 17.35 -13.19
C GLU A 262 -1.10 17.43 -11.97
N LEU A 263 0.14 17.89 -12.18
CA LEU A 263 1.16 18.05 -11.15
C LEU A 263 1.31 19.52 -10.77
N SER A 264 1.15 19.85 -9.49
CA SER A 264 1.49 21.17 -8.95
C SER A 264 2.94 21.21 -8.49
N PHE A 265 3.67 22.29 -8.81
CA PHE A 265 5.05 22.50 -8.37
C PHE A 265 5.38 24.00 -8.29
N ARG A 266 6.43 24.35 -7.53
CA ARG A 266 6.90 25.73 -7.39
C ARG A 266 8.21 25.96 -8.13
N VAL A 267 8.28 27.03 -8.90
CA VAL A 267 9.52 27.52 -9.53
C VAL A 267 10.21 28.50 -8.58
N GLY A 268 11.53 28.37 -8.43
CA GLY A 268 12.36 29.30 -7.66
C GLY A 268 12.24 29.18 -6.14
N GLN A 269 11.75 28.06 -5.60
CA GLN A 269 11.78 27.79 -4.16
C GLN A 269 13.12 27.14 -3.75
N PRO A 270 13.57 27.34 -2.50
CA PRO A 270 14.61 26.52 -1.90
C PRO A 270 14.24 25.03 -1.93
N ALA A 271 15.26 24.17 -1.86
CA ALA A 271 15.02 22.74 -1.67
C ALA A 271 14.24 22.50 -0.37
N ALA A 272 13.27 21.58 -0.42
CA ALA A 272 12.52 21.14 0.74
C ALA A 272 13.46 20.59 1.83
N LYS A 273 13.10 20.78 3.10
CA LYS A 273 13.87 20.26 4.24
C LYS A 273 13.97 18.75 4.23
N VAL A 274 12.88 18.08 3.86
CA VAL A 274 12.80 16.65 3.63
C VAL A 274 12.16 16.41 2.26
N ALA A 275 12.78 15.59 1.44
CA ALA A 275 12.28 15.21 0.12
C ALA A 275 12.57 13.74 -0.18
N ILE A 276 11.99 13.26 -1.28
CA ILE A 276 12.39 12.01 -1.92
C ILE A 276 13.22 12.38 -3.15
N ASP A 277 14.42 11.83 -3.27
CA ASP A 277 15.27 12.06 -4.44
C ASP A 277 14.84 11.21 -5.65
N SER A 278 15.52 11.43 -6.78
CA SER A 278 15.26 10.76 -8.05
C SER A 278 15.60 9.25 -8.05
N GLU A 279 16.14 8.72 -6.96
CA GLU A 279 16.39 7.29 -6.75
C GLU A 279 15.46 6.70 -5.66
N GLY A 280 14.50 7.48 -5.16
CA GLY A 280 13.53 7.06 -4.15
C GLY A 280 14.05 7.10 -2.71
N PHE A 281 15.21 7.72 -2.44
CA PHE A 281 15.73 7.87 -1.09
C PHE A 281 15.17 9.09 -0.39
N THR A 282 14.93 8.97 0.91
CA THR A 282 14.66 10.14 1.75
C THR A 282 15.92 10.98 1.89
N VAL A 283 15.79 12.27 1.60
CA VAL A 283 16.84 13.28 1.76
C VAL A 283 16.36 14.28 2.79
N ARG A 284 17.19 14.54 3.80
CA ARG A 284 16.96 15.56 4.81
C ARG A 284 18.14 16.51 4.83
N ASP A 285 17.87 17.82 4.69
CA ASP A 285 18.89 18.87 4.66
C ASP A 285 20.01 18.59 3.63
N GLY A 286 19.65 18.05 2.46
CA GLY A 286 20.57 17.70 1.38
C GLY A 286 21.36 16.39 1.57
N GLN A 287 21.14 15.65 2.67
CA GLN A 287 21.78 14.37 2.91
C GLN A 287 20.78 13.22 2.87
N ARG A 288 21.13 12.12 2.20
CA ARG A 288 20.31 10.90 2.26
C ARG A 288 20.24 10.39 3.69
N LEU A 289 19.04 9.98 4.08
CA LEU A 289 18.69 9.40 5.37
C LEU A 289 17.99 8.06 5.11
N PHE A 290 18.30 7.03 5.88
CA PHE A 290 17.53 5.79 5.87
C PHE A 290 16.54 5.85 7.05
N PRO A 291 15.24 6.02 6.80
CA PRO A 291 14.25 6.04 7.87
C PRO A 291 14.23 4.67 8.53
N LEU A 292 14.69 4.61 9.77
CA LEU A 292 14.66 3.43 10.63
C LEU A 292 13.82 3.79 11.84
N GLY A 293 12.54 3.48 11.76
CA GLY A 293 11.59 3.92 12.76
C GLY A 293 10.75 2.83 13.38
N ILE A 294 9.89 3.25 14.28
CA ILE A 294 9.00 2.37 15.04
C ILE A 294 7.68 3.08 15.31
N TYR A 295 6.60 2.32 15.24
CA TYR A 295 5.27 2.77 15.61
C TYR A 295 5.09 2.66 17.12
N ALA A 296 4.68 3.75 17.77
CA ALA A 296 4.48 3.83 19.20
C ALA A 296 3.33 4.78 19.55
N ASN A 297 2.27 4.25 20.16
CA ASN A 297 1.17 5.03 20.74
C ASN A 297 1.58 5.53 22.11
N VAL A 298 2.25 4.69 22.90
CA VAL A 298 2.85 5.06 24.18
C VAL A 298 4.18 5.76 23.94
N ALA A 299 4.29 7.04 24.29
CA ALA A 299 5.45 7.88 23.92
C ALA A 299 5.92 8.81 25.05
N THR A 300 5.85 8.34 26.30
CA THR A 300 6.52 8.98 27.44
C THR A 300 8.03 9.12 27.20
N ASP A 301 8.69 10.02 27.95
CA ASP A 301 10.14 10.22 27.82
C ASP A 301 10.95 8.92 28.05
N GLU A 302 10.53 8.06 28.99
CA GLU A 302 11.13 6.74 29.19
C GLU A 302 11.02 5.85 27.94
N HIS A 303 9.85 5.81 27.32
CA HIS A 303 9.62 5.02 26.11
C HIS A 303 10.46 5.54 24.94
N LEU A 304 10.50 6.86 24.74
CA LEU A 304 11.30 7.49 23.68
C LEU A 304 12.81 7.30 23.91
N ALA A 305 13.28 7.36 25.16
CA ALA A 305 14.66 7.05 25.51
C ALA A 305 15.02 5.59 25.19
N ARG A 306 14.13 4.65 25.53
CA ARG A 306 14.29 3.23 25.22
C ARG A 306 14.37 3.00 23.69
N ILE A 307 13.48 3.64 22.93
CA ILE A 307 13.43 3.57 21.46
C ILE A 307 14.72 4.13 20.84
N ALA A 308 15.15 5.32 21.22
CA ALA A 308 16.39 5.92 20.70
C ALA A 308 17.62 5.06 21.00
N SER A 309 17.72 4.52 22.22
CA SER A 309 18.83 3.65 22.63
C SER A 309 18.89 2.33 21.85
N ALA A 310 17.76 1.89 21.29
CA ALA A 310 17.69 0.71 20.42
C ALA A 310 18.17 0.98 18.98
N GLY A 311 18.62 2.19 18.65
CA GLY A 311 19.14 2.53 17.32
C GLY A 311 18.10 3.07 16.34
N PHE A 312 16.85 3.26 16.78
CA PHE A 312 15.84 3.95 15.97
C PHE A 312 16.18 5.43 15.83
N ASN A 313 16.03 5.95 14.61
CA ASN A 313 16.16 7.38 14.32
C ASN A 313 14.82 8.09 14.15
N THR A 314 13.72 7.33 14.06
CA THR A 314 12.39 7.87 13.73
C THR A 314 11.32 7.23 14.62
N VAL A 315 10.31 8.00 15.03
CA VAL A 315 9.13 7.50 15.73
C VAL A 315 7.86 8.01 15.05
N LEU A 316 6.87 7.14 14.94
CA LEU A 316 5.53 7.47 14.46
C LEU A 316 4.52 7.17 15.58
N ASN A 317 3.75 8.18 15.98
CA ASN A 317 2.71 8.02 16.99
C ASN A 317 1.31 8.01 16.37
N TYR A 318 0.59 6.89 16.54
CA TYR A 318 -0.76 6.69 16.01
C TYR A 318 -1.79 7.63 16.64
N ASP A 319 -1.59 8.07 17.88
CA ASP A 319 -2.51 8.88 18.70
C ASP A 319 -2.25 10.39 18.55
N TYR A 320 -1.75 10.83 17.38
CA TYR A 320 -1.47 12.24 17.08
C TYR A 320 -0.46 12.88 18.06
N GLY A 321 0.54 12.10 18.52
CA GLY A 321 1.52 12.55 19.51
C GLY A 321 0.98 12.59 20.95
N GLU A 322 0.04 11.70 21.28
CA GLU A 322 -0.66 11.55 22.58
C GLU A 322 -1.51 12.76 23.04
N LYS A 323 -2.51 13.15 22.23
CA LYS A 323 -3.70 13.97 22.60
C LYS A 323 -3.53 15.02 23.73
N LYS A 324 -3.22 16.26 23.32
CA LYS A 324 -3.53 17.61 23.90
C LYS A 324 -2.37 18.58 23.69
N ASP A 325 -1.12 18.09 23.65
CA ASP A 325 0.07 18.90 23.32
C ASP A 325 0.97 18.18 22.29
N PRO A 326 0.70 18.31 20.98
CA PRO A 326 1.56 17.71 19.96
C PRO A 326 3.00 18.27 19.99
N TYR A 327 3.21 19.48 20.50
CA TYR A 327 4.56 20.04 20.60
C TYR A 327 5.40 19.34 21.69
N ALA A 328 4.79 18.83 22.75
CA ALA A 328 5.51 18.02 23.75
C ALA A 328 6.14 16.79 23.11
N PHE A 329 5.39 16.09 22.24
CA PHE A 329 5.92 14.95 21.52
C PHE A 329 7.13 15.30 20.65
N PHE A 330 7.06 16.39 19.88
CA PHE A 330 8.22 16.87 19.11
C PHE A 330 9.41 17.24 20.01
N ARG A 331 9.18 17.98 21.10
CA ARG A 331 10.24 18.36 22.05
C ARG A 331 10.92 17.14 22.65
N ASN A 332 10.15 16.18 23.16
CA ASN A 332 10.66 14.97 23.80
C ASN A 332 11.39 14.08 22.81
N ALA A 333 10.83 13.85 21.62
CA ALA A 333 11.50 13.11 20.55
C ALA A 333 12.83 13.78 20.16
N ARG A 334 12.83 15.11 19.99
CA ARG A 334 14.03 15.88 19.63
C ARG A 334 15.12 15.78 20.68
N GLN A 335 14.78 15.83 21.97
CA GLN A 335 15.73 15.66 23.07
C GLN A 335 16.44 14.30 23.03
N ARG A 336 15.82 13.29 22.42
CA ARG A 336 16.37 11.94 22.24
C ARG A 336 16.96 11.71 20.84
N GLY A 337 17.07 12.75 20.01
CA GLY A 337 17.60 12.64 18.65
C GLY A 337 16.65 11.95 17.66
N LEU A 338 15.38 11.80 18.01
CA LEU A 338 14.38 11.15 17.17
C LEU A 338 13.69 12.13 16.23
N LEU A 339 13.57 11.72 14.98
CA LEU A 339 12.69 12.30 13.98
C LEU A 339 11.25 11.81 14.20
N VAL A 340 10.29 12.62 13.77
CA VAL A 340 8.86 12.39 13.98
C VAL A 340 8.18 12.23 12.62
N ILE A 341 7.48 11.12 12.44
CA ILE A 341 6.42 11.02 11.44
C ILE A 341 5.11 11.35 12.15
N TYR A 342 4.46 12.44 11.74
CA TYR A 342 3.26 12.93 12.41
C TYR A 342 2.00 12.44 11.71
N SER A 343 1.10 11.81 12.47
CA SER A 343 -0.14 11.23 11.94
C SER A 343 -1.23 12.26 11.72
N VAL A 344 -1.85 12.24 10.54
CA VAL A 344 -3.15 12.88 10.22
C VAL A 344 -4.11 11.87 9.54
N LYS A 345 -3.77 10.58 9.62
CA LYS A 345 -4.31 9.50 8.79
C LYS A 345 -5.80 9.22 8.95
N ASP A 346 -6.37 9.40 10.15
CA ASP A 346 -7.79 9.06 10.36
C ASP A 346 -8.72 10.21 9.98
N GLN A 347 -8.20 11.34 9.50
CA GLN A 347 -9.00 12.54 9.24
C GLN A 347 -9.75 12.44 7.90
N TYR A 348 -10.64 11.45 7.78
CA TYR A 348 -11.50 11.19 6.63
C TYR A 348 -12.94 10.94 7.07
N ARG A 349 -13.88 11.66 6.44
CA ARG A 349 -15.31 11.49 6.70
C ARG A 349 -15.76 10.06 6.37
N GLY A 350 -16.41 9.42 7.35
CA GLY A 350 -16.97 8.08 7.21
C GLY A 350 -16.00 6.93 7.51
N SER A 351 -14.70 7.23 7.68
CA SER A 351 -13.72 6.22 8.06
C SER A 351 -13.92 5.75 9.50
N ARG A 352 -13.51 4.50 9.79
CA ARG A 352 -13.76 3.84 11.08
C ARG A 352 -13.19 4.60 12.28
N PHE A 353 -12.02 5.21 12.11
CA PHE A 353 -11.26 5.85 13.20
C PHE A 353 -11.34 7.38 13.14
N ALA A 354 -12.27 7.93 12.36
CA ALA A 354 -12.39 9.36 12.17
C ALA A 354 -12.60 10.11 13.50
N PRO A 355 -11.74 11.07 13.86
CA PRO A 355 -11.89 11.82 15.09
C PRO A 355 -13.10 12.76 15.01
N PRO A 356 -13.77 13.05 16.14
CA PRO A 356 -14.81 14.07 16.17
C PRO A 356 -14.22 15.44 15.79
N THR A 357 -14.91 16.17 14.92
CA THR A 357 -14.53 17.52 14.51
C THR A 357 -15.78 18.39 14.30
N ARG A 358 -15.65 19.71 14.51
CA ARG A 358 -16.77 20.66 14.40
C ARG A 358 -17.27 20.65 12.95
N GLY A 359 -18.56 20.34 12.76
CA GLY A 359 -19.19 20.28 11.44
C GLY A 359 -18.71 19.15 10.52
N GLY A 360 -17.85 18.24 11.00
CA GLY A 360 -17.27 17.19 10.16
C GLY A 360 -16.28 17.71 9.11
N ASP A 361 -15.66 18.86 9.35
CA ASP A 361 -14.65 19.46 8.47
C ASP A 361 -13.25 18.92 8.78
N TYR A 362 -12.87 17.86 8.05
CA TYR A 362 -11.58 17.22 8.19
C TYR A 362 -10.45 17.95 7.43
N ALA A 363 -10.79 18.73 6.41
CA ALA A 363 -9.82 19.55 5.68
C ALA A 363 -9.32 20.68 6.59
N ALA A 364 -10.21 21.37 7.30
CA ALA A 364 -9.83 22.36 8.29
C ALA A 364 -9.02 21.77 9.45
N LEU A 365 -9.39 20.56 9.92
CA LEU A 365 -8.63 19.86 10.97
C LEU A 365 -7.21 19.51 10.50
N THR A 366 -7.06 19.01 9.28
CA THR A 366 -5.75 18.70 8.68
C THR A 366 -4.91 19.97 8.61
N ALA A 367 -5.47 21.05 8.05
CA ALA A 367 -4.79 22.33 7.93
C ALA A 367 -4.35 22.89 9.30
N TRP A 368 -5.18 22.74 10.33
CA TRP A 368 -4.88 23.20 11.69
C TRP A 368 -3.60 22.57 12.25
N TYR A 369 -3.41 21.25 12.05
CA TYR A 369 -2.21 20.54 12.48
C TYR A 369 -1.00 20.91 11.63
N VAL A 370 -1.15 20.92 10.30
CA VAL A 370 -0.06 21.20 9.36
C VAL A 370 0.54 22.58 9.59
N GLN A 371 -0.31 23.61 9.66
CA GLN A 371 0.16 24.99 9.86
C GLN A 371 0.92 25.17 11.18
N ARG A 372 0.57 24.42 12.22
CA ARG A 372 1.18 24.49 13.55
C ARG A 372 2.51 23.74 13.64
N LEU A 373 2.61 22.61 12.95
CA LEU A 373 3.70 21.65 13.17
C LEU A 373 4.69 21.58 12.00
N ARG A 374 4.40 22.15 10.82
CA ARG A 374 5.31 22.15 9.65
C ARG A 374 6.69 22.76 9.92
N SER A 375 6.81 23.62 10.95
CA SER A 375 8.07 24.25 11.33
C SER A 375 8.88 23.47 12.36
N GLN A 376 8.39 22.31 12.84
CA GLN A 376 9.11 21.51 13.83
C GLN A 376 10.39 20.93 13.20
N PRO A 377 11.57 21.13 13.81
CA PRO A 377 12.86 20.82 13.18
C PRO A 377 13.14 19.33 12.99
N ASN A 378 12.44 18.47 13.74
CA ASN A 378 12.53 17.02 13.66
C ASN A 378 11.30 16.37 13.01
N LEU A 379 10.46 17.13 12.30
CA LEU A 379 9.44 16.54 11.42
C LEU A 379 10.14 15.84 10.24
N LEU A 380 9.75 14.60 9.98
CA LEU A 380 10.24 13.80 8.84
C LEU A 380 9.19 13.71 7.74
N ALA A 381 7.96 13.36 8.09
CA ALA A 381 6.89 13.14 7.13
C ALA A 381 5.51 13.27 7.79
N TRP A 382 4.48 13.47 6.96
CA TRP A 382 3.08 13.41 7.35
C TRP A 382 2.50 12.03 7.03
N TYR A 383 2.03 11.28 8.03
CA TYR A 383 1.35 10.01 7.81
C TYR A 383 -0.13 10.25 7.52
N ILE A 384 -0.55 9.96 6.29
CA ILE A 384 -1.84 10.42 5.76
C ILE A 384 -2.85 9.31 5.50
N ASN A 385 -2.42 8.05 5.36
CA ASN A 385 -3.32 6.93 5.10
C ASN A 385 -2.79 5.63 5.75
N ASP A 386 -3.71 4.88 6.34
CA ASP A 386 -3.50 3.63 7.08
C ASP A 386 -4.46 2.59 6.50
N GLU A 387 -4.04 1.97 5.39
CA GLU A 387 -4.73 0.86 4.74
C GLU A 387 -6.17 1.17 4.27
N LEU A 388 -6.55 2.44 4.09
CA LEU A 388 -7.83 2.76 3.44
C LEU A 388 -7.73 2.35 1.97
N GLY A 389 -8.78 1.68 1.49
CA GLY A 389 -8.85 1.14 0.15
C GLY A 389 -9.25 2.18 -0.91
N PRO A 390 -9.48 1.72 -2.15
CA PRO A 390 -9.76 2.56 -3.31
C PRO A 390 -10.98 3.49 -3.12
N GLU A 391 -11.92 3.16 -2.24
CA GLU A 391 -13.08 3.99 -1.93
C GLU A 391 -12.74 5.32 -1.22
N TYR A 392 -11.49 5.48 -0.76
CA TYR A 392 -10.97 6.73 -0.21
C TYR A 392 -9.91 7.40 -1.11
N LEU A 393 -9.54 6.81 -2.24
CA LEU A 393 -8.39 7.23 -3.05
C LEU A 393 -8.44 8.73 -3.40
N ASP A 394 -9.55 9.21 -3.96
CA ASP A 394 -9.73 10.63 -4.31
C ASP A 394 -9.50 11.55 -3.10
N LYS A 395 -10.02 11.16 -1.92
CA LYS A 395 -9.87 11.94 -0.68
C LYS A 395 -8.42 11.91 -0.17
N ILE A 396 -7.70 10.82 -0.37
CA ILE A 396 -6.29 10.71 0.01
C ILE A 396 -5.45 11.61 -0.89
N GLU A 397 -5.70 11.60 -2.21
CA GLU A 397 -5.06 12.52 -3.16
C GLU A 397 -5.35 13.98 -2.84
N GLU A 398 -6.60 14.34 -2.54
CA GLU A 398 -6.98 15.68 -2.08
C GLU A 398 -6.22 16.10 -0.83
N LYS A 399 -6.08 15.22 0.17
CA LYS A 399 -5.33 15.50 1.39
C LYS A 399 -3.82 15.67 1.10
N ASN A 400 -3.26 14.83 0.25
CA ASN A 400 -1.86 14.93 -0.17
C ASN A 400 -1.59 16.30 -0.80
N LEU A 401 -2.44 16.73 -1.74
CA LEU A 401 -2.35 18.04 -2.38
C LEU A 401 -2.52 19.19 -1.36
N GLN A 402 -3.50 19.08 -0.46
CA GLN A 402 -3.70 20.06 0.60
C GLN A 402 -2.45 20.23 1.48
N ILE A 403 -1.84 19.12 1.90
CA ILE A 403 -0.63 19.16 2.74
C ILE A 403 0.53 19.77 1.97
N LYS A 404 0.77 19.38 0.70
CA LYS A 404 1.84 19.96 -0.12
C LYS A 404 1.71 21.47 -0.31
N GLN A 405 0.49 21.99 -0.42
CA GLN A 405 0.24 23.43 -0.50
C GLN A 405 0.59 24.14 0.82
N LEU A 406 0.24 23.53 1.95
CA LEU A 406 0.44 24.07 3.29
C LEU A 406 1.86 23.84 3.83
N ASP A 407 2.56 22.80 3.41
CA ASP A 407 3.89 22.39 3.84
C ASP A 407 4.62 21.74 2.66
N GLY A 408 5.39 22.57 1.94
CA GLY A 408 6.23 22.10 0.83
C GLY A 408 7.59 21.57 1.29
N ASP A 409 7.86 21.57 2.60
CA ASP A 409 9.17 21.19 3.16
C ASP A 409 9.25 19.71 3.54
N HIS A 410 8.11 18.99 3.60
CA HIS A 410 8.07 17.61 4.08
C HIS A 410 7.18 16.72 3.20
N PRO A 411 7.57 15.44 3.00
CA PRO A 411 6.79 14.49 2.21
C PRO A 411 5.57 13.95 2.99
N THR A 412 4.61 13.41 2.23
CA THR A 412 3.54 12.57 2.78
C THR A 412 3.89 11.08 2.70
N PHE A 413 3.38 10.30 3.64
CA PHE A 413 3.63 8.89 3.82
C PHE A 413 2.32 8.12 4.01
N GLN A 414 2.23 6.91 3.43
CA GLN A 414 1.12 6.00 3.66
C GLN A 414 1.55 4.53 3.69
N VAL A 415 0.65 3.68 4.20
CA VAL A 415 0.79 2.21 4.22
C VAL A 415 -0.45 1.55 3.63
N LEU A 416 -0.25 0.45 2.90
CA LEU A 416 -1.28 -0.43 2.37
C LEU A 416 -0.99 -1.90 2.70
N ASN A 417 -2.04 -2.65 3.06
CA ASN A 417 -1.96 -4.08 3.34
C ASN A 417 -2.25 -4.98 2.12
N LYS A 418 -2.68 -4.36 1.00
CA LYS A 418 -2.97 -5.02 -0.27
C LYS A 418 -2.05 -4.49 -1.36
N THR A 419 -1.45 -5.43 -2.08
CA THR A 419 -0.46 -5.12 -3.10
C THR A 419 -1.09 -4.82 -4.47
N GLY A 420 -2.28 -5.33 -4.76
CA GLY A 420 -3.01 -4.98 -5.98
C GLY A 420 -3.42 -3.50 -6.06
N GLU A 421 -3.43 -2.78 -4.94
CA GLU A 421 -3.87 -1.39 -4.85
C GLU A 421 -2.72 -0.38 -4.95
N LEU A 422 -1.46 -0.83 -4.94
CA LEU A 422 -0.27 0.04 -4.87
C LEU A 422 -0.17 1.02 -6.06
N ASP A 423 -0.43 0.55 -7.28
CA ASP A 423 -0.31 1.37 -8.49
C ASP A 423 -1.31 2.52 -8.54
N ALA A 424 -2.55 2.25 -8.10
CA ALA A 424 -3.60 3.27 -8.01
C ALA A 424 -3.23 4.37 -6.99
N HIS A 425 -2.47 4.00 -5.96
CA HIS A 425 -2.06 4.89 -4.90
C HIS A 425 -0.78 5.69 -5.19
N PHE A 426 -0.18 5.58 -6.38
CA PHE A 426 1.08 6.26 -6.69
C PHE A 426 1.04 7.79 -6.50
N ASN A 427 -0.06 8.44 -6.88
CA ASN A 427 -0.23 9.89 -6.76
C ASN A 427 -0.75 10.33 -5.39
N SER A 428 -1.19 9.38 -4.56
CA SER A 428 -1.80 9.64 -3.26
C SER A 428 -0.81 9.97 -2.14
N SER A 429 0.50 9.75 -2.33
CA SER A 429 1.54 10.14 -1.36
C SER A 429 2.94 10.23 -2.00
N ASP A 430 3.91 10.79 -1.28
CA ASP A 430 5.33 10.83 -1.71
C ASP A 430 6.09 9.53 -1.36
N ILE A 431 5.60 8.80 -0.36
CA ILE A 431 6.18 7.53 0.12
C ILE A 431 5.10 6.47 0.16
N LEU A 432 5.31 5.40 -0.61
CA LEU A 432 4.50 4.19 -0.61
C LEU A 432 5.12 3.15 0.34
N ALA A 433 4.28 2.48 1.12
CA ALA A 433 4.71 1.37 1.95
C ALA A 433 3.68 0.27 2.06
N THR A 434 4.18 -0.91 2.45
CA THR A 434 3.37 -2.09 2.73
C THR A 434 3.75 -2.75 4.04
N ASP A 435 2.82 -3.51 4.60
CA ASP A 435 2.92 -4.14 5.91
C ASP A 435 2.60 -5.66 5.85
N PRO A 436 3.59 -6.51 5.51
CA PRO A 436 3.34 -7.92 5.18
C PRO A 436 2.83 -8.78 6.35
N TYR A 437 3.30 -8.53 7.57
CA TYR A 437 2.99 -9.27 8.81
C TYR A 437 2.77 -10.80 8.70
N PRO A 438 3.78 -11.57 8.22
CA PRO A 438 3.64 -13.02 8.00
C PRO A 438 3.74 -13.90 9.26
N VAL A 439 4.40 -13.44 10.33
CA VAL A 439 4.72 -14.28 11.51
C VAL A 439 3.43 -14.68 12.23
N GLY A 440 3.26 -15.98 12.47
CA GLY A 440 2.07 -16.55 13.09
C GLY A 440 0.81 -16.60 12.19
N ASN A 441 0.92 -16.15 10.94
CA ASN A 441 -0.13 -16.24 9.91
C ASN A 441 0.24 -17.24 8.80
N ASP A 442 1.47 -17.18 8.33
CA ASP A 442 1.93 -17.86 7.12
C ASP A 442 2.81 -19.06 7.48
N SER A 443 2.94 -19.99 6.52
CA SER A 443 3.83 -21.16 6.65
C SER A 443 5.32 -20.82 6.49
N ASP A 444 5.62 -19.59 6.07
CA ASP A 444 6.96 -19.06 5.78
C ASP A 444 6.92 -17.53 5.78
N LEU A 445 8.08 -16.89 5.66
CA LEU A 445 8.25 -15.44 5.69
C LEU A 445 8.35 -14.81 4.29
N THR A 446 8.09 -15.55 3.20
CA THR A 446 8.32 -15.07 1.82
C THR A 446 7.44 -13.90 1.42
N ARG A 447 6.32 -13.69 2.12
CA ARG A 447 5.45 -12.52 1.92
C ARG A 447 6.21 -11.21 2.05
N THR A 448 7.21 -11.12 2.95
CA THR A 448 8.00 -9.90 3.12
C THR A 448 8.79 -9.55 1.86
N THR A 449 9.49 -10.52 1.25
CA THR A 449 10.18 -10.31 -0.03
C THR A 449 9.18 -9.85 -1.10
N ARG A 450 8.06 -10.57 -1.25
CA ARG A 450 7.03 -10.27 -2.25
C ARG A 450 6.47 -8.85 -2.12
N TYR A 451 6.03 -8.46 -0.92
CA TYR A 451 5.42 -7.15 -0.69
C TYR A 451 6.44 -6.02 -0.92
N THR A 452 7.70 -6.25 -0.55
CA THR A 452 8.78 -5.29 -0.78
C THR A 452 9.01 -5.08 -2.28
N GLU A 453 9.18 -6.15 -3.06
CA GLU A 453 9.42 -6.05 -4.51
C GLU A 453 8.29 -5.30 -5.21
N LEU A 454 7.04 -5.60 -4.83
CA LEU A 454 5.85 -4.93 -5.38
C LEU A 454 5.79 -3.44 -4.99
N THR A 455 6.19 -3.10 -3.77
CA THR A 455 6.26 -1.71 -3.31
C THR A 455 7.34 -0.93 -4.05
N VAL A 456 8.53 -1.53 -4.22
CA VAL A 456 9.65 -0.93 -4.97
C VAL A 456 9.28 -0.74 -6.43
N GLN A 457 8.61 -1.72 -7.04
CA GLN A 457 8.11 -1.63 -8.41
C GLN A 457 7.08 -0.50 -8.54
N ALA A 458 6.08 -0.46 -7.67
CA ALA A 458 5.03 0.57 -7.69
C ALA A 458 5.61 1.98 -7.42
N ALA A 459 6.64 2.09 -6.59
CA ALA A 459 7.32 3.36 -6.33
C ALA A 459 8.11 3.89 -7.53
N ARG A 460 8.41 3.05 -8.53
CA ARG A 460 9.02 3.41 -9.83
C ARG A 460 10.27 4.29 -9.72
N GLN A 461 11.07 4.08 -8.66
CA GLN A 461 12.25 4.90 -8.33
C GLN A 461 11.95 6.42 -8.28
N ALA A 462 10.72 6.79 -7.95
CA ALA A 462 10.25 8.18 -7.90
C ALA A 462 9.43 8.50 -6.64
N ARG A 463 9.09 7.47 -5.87
CA ARG A 463 8.51 7.56 -4.54
C ARG A 463 9.42 6.86 -3.54
N GLY A 464 9.31 7.22 -2.27
CA GLY A 464 9.89 6.41 -1.22
C GLY A 464 9.22 5.03 -1.23
N ALA A 465 10.01 3.96 -1.16
CA ALA A 465 9.51 2.59 -1.02
C ALA A 465 9.88 2.07 0.37
N TRP A 466 8.98 2.19 1.34
CA TRP A 466 9.22 1.75 2.72
C TRP A 466 8.48 0.45 3.02
N VAL A 467 8.89 -0.26 4.07
CA VAL A 467 8.20 -1.48 4.53
C VAL A 467 7.99 -1.42 6.03
N VAL A 468 6.80 -1.82 6.47
CA VAL A 468 6.44 -1.89 7.89
C VAL A 468 6.58 -3.33 8.38
N MET A 469 7.56 -3.55 9.25
CA MET A 469 8.01 -4.83 9.73
C MET A 469 7.23 -5.29 10.96
N GLN A 470 6.94 -6.60 11.07
CA GLN A 470 6.23 -7.16 12.21
C GLN A 470 7.14 -7.31 13.43
N ILE A 471 6.79 -6.65 14.53
CA ILE A 471 7.24 -6.99 15.89
C ILE A 471 6.08 -7.30 16.83
N MET A 472 4.84 -6.99 16.42
CA MET A 472 3.63 -7.33 17.17
C MET A 472 3.27 -8.82 17.05
N ASP A 473 2.58 -9.31 18.07
CA ASP A 473 1.91 -10.61 18.08
C ASP A 473 0.45 -10.42 17.64
N HIS A 474 -0.03 -11.22 16.67
CA HIS A 474 -1.42 -11.14 16.23
C HIS A 474 -2.44 -11.42 17.36
N ALA A 475 -2.03 -12.14 18.41
CA ALA A 475 -2.85 -12.34 19.60
C ALA A 475 -3.14 -11.03 20.37
N ALA A 476 -2.44 -9.93 20.07
CA ALA A 476 -2.76 -8.59 20.57
C ALA A 476 -4.12 -8.06 20.10
N TYR A 477 -4.61 -8.53 18.94
CA TYR A 477 -5.86 -8.07 18.32
C TYR A 477 -6.99 -9.11 18.33
N ASP A 478 -6.65 -10.39 18.46
CA ASP A 478 -7.63 -11.47 18.55
C ASP A 478 -7.22 -12.49 19.61
N ALA A 479 -7.92 -12.44 20.75
CA ALA A 479 -7.66 -13.31 21.90
C ALA A 479 -7.89 -14.81 21.63
N ARG A 480 -8.50 -15.18 20.49
CA ARG A 480 -8.67 -16.58 20.07
C ARG A 480 -7.40 -17.15 19.44
N ARG A 481 -6.46 -16.31 19.04
CA ARG A 481 -5.21 -16.73 18.41
C ARG A 481 -4.25 -17.23 19.48
N LYS A 482 -3.53 -18.31 19.16
CA LYS A 482 -2.39 -18.75 19.96
C LYS A 482 -1.29 -17.67 19.87
N PRO A 483 -0.77 -17.16 20.99
CA PRO A 483 0.34 -16.21 20.97
C PRO A 483 1.54 -16.74 20.20
N HIS A 484 2.05 -15.92 19.28
CA HIS A 484 3.30 -16.14 18.57
C HIS A 484 4.00 -14.79 18.40
N PRO A 485 4.58 -14.24 19.48
CA PRO A 485 5.40 -13.02 19.37
C PRO A 485 6.60 -13.30 18.46
N PRO A 486 6.90 -12.42 17.49
CA PRO A 486 8.06 -12.59 16.61
C PRO A 486 9.37 -12.73 17.41
N SER A 487 10.12 -13.78 17.11
CA SER A 487 11.48 -13.99 17.62
C SER A 487 12.49 -13.04 16.96
N GLU A 488 13.66 -12.86 17.57
CA GLU A 488 14.75 -12.07 16.97
C GLU A 488 15.11 -12.56 15.56
N ALA A 489 15.15 -13.88 15.35
CA ALA A 489 15.44 -14.47 14.05
C ALA A 489 14.37 -14.12 13.01
N GLU A 490 13.09 -14.20 13.36
CA GLU A 490 11.98 -13.81 12.47
C GLU A 490 12.01 -12.29 12.17
N ILE A 491 12.28 -11.44 13.16
CA ILE A 491 12.38 -9.99 12.97
C ILE A 491 13.54 -9.64 12.02
N ARG A 492 14.72 -10.24 12.27
CA ARG A 492 15.93 -10.10 11.44
C ARG A 492 15.71 -10.58 10.01
N ASN A 493 15.08 -11.74 9.85
CA ASN A 493 14.81 -12.34 8.56
C ASN A 493 13.90 -11.44 7.70
N GLN A 494 12.79 -10.98 8.29
CA GLN A 494 11.92 -10.04 7.59
C GLN A 494 12.68 -8.76 7.23
N ALA A 495 13.49 -8.18 8.13
CA ALA A 495 14.26 -6.98 7.83
C ALA A 495 15.26 -7.19 6.67
N TRP A 496 15.96 -8.33 6.62
CA TRP A 496 16.88 -8.62 5.50
C TRP A 496 16.12 -8.81 4.21
N GLN A 497 15.00 -9.52 4.22
CA GLN A 497 14.14 -9.67 3.05
C GLN A 497 13.69 -8.30 2.51
N ALA A 498 13.29 -7.36 3.38
CA ALA A 498 12.91 -6.02 2.97
C ALA A 498 14.09 -5.22 2.39
N LEU A 499 15.28 -5.28 2.99
CA LEU A 499 16.48 -4.65 2.43
C LEU A 499 16.86 -5.27 1.07
N ILE A 500 16.87 -6.61 0.98
CA ILE A 500 17.19 -7.36 -0.24
C ILE A 500 16.18 -7.08 -1.35
N GLY A 501 14.90 -6.89 -1.02
CA GLY A 501 13.86 -6.46 -1.96
C GLY A 501 14.02 -5.01 -2.44
N GLY A 502 14.83 -4.20 -1.76
CA GLY A 502 15.19 -2.84 -2.19
C GLY A 502 14.48 -1.72 -1.41
N ALA A 503 13.93 -2.00 -0.23
CA ALA A 503 13.33 -1.00 0.63
C ALA A 503 14.30 0.15 0.94
N LYS A 504 13.76 1.37 0.98
CA LYS A 504 14.47 2.64 1.21
C LYS A 504 14.20 3.24 2.60
N GLY A 505 13.38 2.56 3.39
CA GLY A 505 13.08 2.86 4.79
C GLY A 505 12.34 1.68 5.42
N LEU A 506 12.54 1.48 6.73
CA LEU A 506 11.90 0.42 7.51
C LEU A 506 11.27 1.01 8.77
N LEU A 507 10.04 0.60 9.06
CA LEU A 507 9.33 0.94 10.29
C LEU A 507 8.94 -0.35 11.01
N PHE A 508 9.10 -0.46 12.33
CA PHE A 508 8.62 -1.63 13.07
C PHE A 508 7.25 -1.39 13.72
N TYR A 509 6.33 -2.33 13.55
CA TYR A 509 4.97 -2.28 14.08
C TYR A 509 4.70 -3.44 15.07
N SER A 510 4.38 -3.17 16.35
CA SER A 510 4.48 -1.88 17.02
C SER A 510 5.07 -2.02 18.43
N TYR A 511 5.70 -0.96 18.92
CA TYR A 511 6.22 -0.86 20.28
C TYR A 511 5.12 -1.02 21.33
N THR A 512 3.96 -0.38 21.08
CA THR A 512 2.81 -0.42 21.99
C THR A 512 2.32 -1.84 22.20
N ASP A 513 2.28 -2.62 21.13
CA ASP A 513 1.72 -3.95 21.16
C ASP A 513 2.61 -4.94 21.90
N LEU A 514 3.89 -4.64 22.13
CA LEU A 514 4.73 -5.43 23.04
C LEU A 514 4.22 -5.44 24.49
N PHE A 515 3.31 -4.51 24.84
CA PHE A 515 2.67 -4.43 26.16
C PHE A 515 1.25 -5.01 26.19
N TYR A 516 0.75 -5.64 25.11
CA TYR A 516 -0.67 -6.02 25.01
C TYR A 516 -1.16 -6.93 26.14
N LYS A 517 -0.27 -7.79 26.68
CA LYS A 517 -0.54 -8.69 27.80
C LYS A 517 -0.84 -7.97 29.12
N ARG A 518 -0.57 -6.66 29.25
CA ARG A 518 -1.00 -5.86 30.41
C ARG A 518 -2.52 -5.86 30.56
N LYS A 519 -3.24 -5.84 29.43
CA LYS A 519 -4.72 -5.86 29.42
C LYS A 519 -5.31 -7.15 30.01
N THR A 520 -4.55 -8.24 30.00
CA THR A 520 -4.99 -9.56 30.50
C THR A 520 -4.36 -9.94 31.83
N GLY A 521 -3.55 -9.05 32.43
CA GLY A 521 -2.80 -9.34 33.66
C GLY A 521 -1.67 -10.35 33.48
N ARG A 522 -1.28 -10.69 32.24
CA ARG A 522 -0.26 -11.70 31.92
C ARG A 522 1.05 -11.09 31.45
N PHE A 523 1.24 -9.79 31.68
CA PHE A 523 2.48 -9.12 31.29
C PHE A 523 3.63 -9.57 32.19
N ASP A 524 4.71 -10.05 31.58
CA ASP A 524 5.94 -10.38 32.26
C ASP A 524 7.07 -9.47 31.76
N GLN A 525 7.76 -8.81 32.70
CA GLN A 525 8.81 -7.84 32.35
C GLN A 525 10.02 -8.54 31.71
N ARG A 526 10.36 -9.77 32.11
CA ARG A 526 11.52 -10.49 31.54
C ARG A 526 11.24 -10.92 30.11
N GLU A 527 10.01 -11.34 29.81
CA GLU A 527 9.55 -11.64 28.45
C GLU A 527 9.64 -10.40 27.54
N PHE A 528 9.16 -9.25 28.04
CA PHE A 528 9.30 -7.97 27.35
C PHE A 528 10.77 -7.61 27.11
N ASP A 529 11.61 -7.69 28.14
CA ASP A 529 13.03 -7.33 28.04
C ASP A 529 13.78 -8.22 27.05
N ALA A 530 13.44 -9.53 26.99
CA ALA A 530 14.01 -10.46 26.01
C ALA A 530 13.56 -10.11 24.58
N THR A 531 12.27 -9.85 24.38
CA THR A 531 11.72 -9.45 23.08
C THR A 531 12.33 -8.13 22.61
N TRP A 532 12.39 -7.13 23.50
CA TRP A 532 12.95 -5.82 23.21
C TRP A 532 14.44 -5.89 22.88
N ARG A 533 15.21 -6.75 23.57
CA ARG A 533 16.62 -6.98 23.25
C ARG A 533 16.79 -7.48 21.81
N GLY A 534 15.94 -8.41 21.36
CA GLY A 534 15.94 -8.88 19.98
C GLY A 534 15.60 -7.77 18.98
N VAL A 535 14.56 -6.99 19.24
CA VAL A 535 14.18 -5.83 18.41
C VAL A 535 15.34 -4.83 18.31
N ALA A 536 15.95 -4.47 19.45
CA ALA A 536 17.06 -3.54 19.50
C ALA A 536 18.30 -4.07 18.76
N ALA A 537 18.63 -5.35 18.91
CA ALA A 537 19.76 -5.96 18.21
C ALA A 537 19.59 -5.87 16.68
N VAL A 538 18.38 -6.14 16.16
CA VAL A 538 18.12 -6.01 14.72
C VAL A 538 18.19 -4.55 14.25
N SER A 539 17.58 -3.63 14.98
CA SER A 539 17.62 -2.20 14.65
C SER A 539 19.05 -1.65 14.62
N GLN A 540 19.87 -1.96 15.63
CA GLN A 540 21.28 -1.55 15.68
C GLN A 540 22.11 -2.09 14.52
N GLN A 541 21.82 -3.30 14.04
CA GLN A 541 22.50 -3.83 12.85
C GLN A 541 22.08 -3.10 11.57
N ILE A 542 20.79 -2.78 11.39
CA ILE A 542 20.34 -1.96 10.26
C ILE A 542 21.00 -0.58 10.30
N ALA A 543 21.09 0.03 11.50
CA ALA A 543 21.79 1.30 11.67
C ALA A 543 23.25 1.21 11.20
N ALA A 544 23.97 0.13 11.54
CA ALA A 544 25.33 -0.11 11.07
C ALA A 544 25.44 -0.32 9.54
N PHE A 545 24.37 -0.77 8.88
CA PHE A 545 24.34 -0.98 7.43
C PHE A 545 24.06 0.29 6.64
N THR A 546 23.48 1.30 7.27
CA THR A 546 23.00 2.54 6.63
C THR A 546 23.99 3.15 5.63
N PRO A 547 25.31 3.26 5.90
CA PRO A 547 26.26 3.78 4.92
C PRO A 547 26.27 3.04 3.57
N TYR A 548 26.02 1.72 3.58
CA TYR A 548 25.94 0.89 2.37
C TYR A 548 24.57 1.03 1.69
N LEU A 549 23.49 1.12 2.49
CA LEU A 549 22.13 1.23 1.99
C LEU A 549 21.89 2.55 1.22
N LEU A 550 22.52 3.65 1.67
CA LEU A 550 22.31 5.00 1.13
C LEU A 550 23.01 5.28 -0.20
N THR A 551 23.93 4.41 -0.64
CA THR A 551 24.69 4.65 -1.89
C THR A 551 23.85 4.50 -3.15
N GLY A 552 22.72 3.80 -3.09
CA GLY A 552 21.95 3.38 -4.27
C GLY A 552 22.57 2.20 -5.03
N LYS A 553 23.86 1.91 -4.80
CA LYS A 553 24.61 0.88 -5.53
C LYS A 553 24.39 -0.47 -4.87
N SER A 554 23.65 -1.34 -5.54
CA SER A 554 23.42 -2.72 -5.09
C SER A 554 23.25 -3.68 -6.25
N THR A 555 23.43 -4.97 -5.99
CA THR A 555 23.31 -6.03 -6.99
C THR A 555 22.59 -7.24 -6.37
N PRO A 556 21.42 -7.65 -6.89
CA PRO A 556 20.82 -8.91 -6.48
C PRO A 556 21.71 -10.07 -6.92
N LEU A 557 21.85 -11.09 -6.07
CA LEU A 557 22.64 -12.27 -6.39
C LEU A 557 21.71 -13.48 -6.48
N ALA A 558 21.80 -14.20 -7.59
CA ALA A 558 21.14 -15.48 -7.74
C ALA A 558 22.00 -16.58 -7.11
N GLY A 559 21.43 -17.32 -6.17
CA GLY A 559 22.05 -18.49 -5.57
C GLY A 559 21.60 -19.81 -6.22
N SER A 560 22.21 -20.91 -5.79
CA SER A 560 21.77 -22.25 -6.18
C SER A 560 20.35 -22.59 -5.70
N ASP A 561 19.89 -21.93 -4.64
CA ASP A 561 18.49 -21.93 -4.21
C ASP A 561 17.89 -20.53 -4.50
N PRO A 562 17.03 -20.38 -5.52
CA PRO A 562 16.42 -19.10 -5.87
C PRO A 562 15.39 -18.63 -4.84
N GLN A 563 14.97 -19.50 -3.90
CA GLN A 563 14.03 -19.15 -2.84
C GLN A 563 14.70 -18.49 -1.62
N MET A 564 16.04 -18.47 -1.59
CA MET A 564 16.81 -17.73 -0.59
C MET A 564 17.33 -16.42 -1.19
N PRO A 565 16.61 -15.29 -1.00
CA PRO A 565 16.98 -14.03 -1.61
C PRO A 565 18.33 -13.53 -1.06
N ALA A 566 19.12 -12.93 -1.95
CA ALA A 566 20.42 -12.36 -1.63
C ALA A 566 20.66 -11.04 -2.38
N ARG A 567 21.28 -10.05 -1.70
CA ARG A 567 21.69 -8.80 -2.33
C ARG A 567 22.99 -8.28 -1.71
N MET A 568 23.85 -7.78 -2.59
CA MET A 568 25.08 -7.07 -2.25
C MET A 568 24.84 -5.56 -2.31
N PHE A 569 25.23 -4.82 -1.28
CA PHE A 569 25.18 -3.35 -1.18
C PHE A 569 26.60 -2.80 -1.17
N ILE A 570 26.89 -1.80 -2.00
CA ILE A 570 28.27 -1.40 -2.33
C ILE A 570 28.57 -0.03 -1.72
N LEU A 571 29.75 0.09 -1.08
CA LEU A 571 30.32 1.33 -0.56
C LEU A 571 31.80 1.41 -0.92
N GLY A 572 32.11 2.09 -2.04
CA GLY A 572 33.46 2.13 -2.59
C GLY A 572 33.95 0.72 -2.94
N ASP A 573 35.11 0.34 -2.39
CA ASP A 573 35.72 -0.98 -2.56
C ASP A 573 35.30 -2.01 -1.51
N ARG A 574 34.29 -1.68 -0.69
CA ARG A 574 33.67 -2.59 0.28
C ARG A 574 32.22 -2.87 -0.10
N ALA A 575 31.71 -4.03 0.29
CA ALA A 575 30.30 -4.33 0.16
C ALA A 575 29.77 -5.15 1.34
N LEU A 576 28.46 -5.05 1.54
CA LEU A 576 27.67 -5.81 2.50
C LEU A 576 26.79 -6.78 1.73
N LEU A 577 26.93 -8.07 1.97
CA LEU A 577 26.05 -9.11 1.41
C LEU A 577 25.06 -9.57 2.47
N LEU A 578 23.78 -9.46 2.16
CA LEU A 578 22.68 -9.99 2.97
C LEU A 578 22.06 -11.20 2.27
N VAL A 579 21.76 -12.26 3.03
CA VAL A 579 21.08 -13.47 2.58
C VAL A 579 20.04 -13.88 3.62
N ALA A 580 18.86 -14.31 3.19
CA ALA A 580 17.80 -14.77 4.08
C ALA A 580 17.24 -16.14 3.65
N ASN A 581 17.03 -17.04 4.61
CA ASN A 581 16.23 -18.24 4.44
C ASN A 581 14.82 -17.96 4.99
N PRO A 582 13.79 -17.73 4.16
CA PRO A 582 12.48 -17.34 4.64
C PRO A 582 11.66 -18.50 5.23
N TYR A 583 12.18 -19.73 5.25
CA TYR A 583 11.42 -20.92 5.61
C TYR A 583 11.70 -21.41 7.03
N TYR A 584 10.70 -22.01 7.67
CA TYR A 584 10.82 -22.71 8.96
C TYR A 584 11.48 -24.11 8.82
N ARG A 585 12.48 -24.22 7.96
CA ARG A 585 13.33 -25.40 7.77
C ARG A 585 14.73 -24.94 7.40
N GLU A 586 15.73 -25.74 7.71
CA GLU A 586 17.10 -25.48 7.27
C GLU A 586 17.20 -25.50 5.74
N GLY A 587 18.19 -24.81 5.21
CA GLY A 587 18.52 -24.91 3.80
C GLY A 587 19.90 -24.34 3.49
N SER A 588 20.33 -24.50 2.25
CA SER A 588 21.67 -24.11 1.82
C SER A 588 21.65 -23.47 0.45
N THR A 589 22.49 -22.45 0.27
CA THR A 589 22.65 -21.78 -1.03
C THR A 589 24.13 -21.52 -1.33
N ARG A 590 24.49 -21.61 -2.61
CA ARG A 590 25.79 -21.22 -3.14
C ARG A 590 25.64 -19.97 -3.99
N LEU A 591 26.40 -18.93 -3.67
CA LEU A 591 26.39 -17.64 -4.33
C LEU A 591 27.73 -17.41 -5.03
N ARG A 592 27.69 -16.90 -6.26
CA ARG A 592 28.87 -16.43 -6.99
C ARG A 592 28.89 -14.91 -6.98
N LEU A 593 29.97 -14.35 -6.45
CA LEU A 593 30.17 -12.91 -6.40
C LEU A 593 30.50 -12.35 -7.80
N PRO A 594 30.09 -11.11 -8.12
CA PRO A 594 30.51 -10.45 -9.35
C PRO A 594 32.05 -10.33 -9.42
N ALA A 595 32.58 -10.29 -10.64
CA ALA A 595 34.03 -10.23 -10.86
C ALA A 595 34.70 -9.09 -10.06
N GLY A 596 35.85 -9.40 -9.45
CA GLY A 596 36.60 -8.50 -8.57
C GLY A 596 36.17 -8.54 -7.11
N TRP A 597 34.98 -9.06 -6.76
CA TRP A 597 34.57 -9.14 -5.35
C TRP A 597 34.97 -10.47 -4.72
N ARG A 598 35.42 -10.40 -3.46
CA ARG A 598 35.74 -11.56 -2.61
C ARG A 598 35.26 -11.34 -1.18
N GLN A 599 35.01 -12.43 -0.47
CA GLN A 599 34.85 -12.38 0.98
C GLN A 599 36.19 -11.98 1.62
N GLN A 600 36.18 -11.21 2.71
CA GLN A 600 37.42 -10.73 3.35
C GLN A 600 38.41 -11.86 3.70
N GLU A 601 37.91 -13.05 4.03
CA GLU A 601 38.69 -14.24 4.40
C GLU A 601 38.44 -15.43 3.44
N GLY A 602 37.90 -15.19 2.25
CA GLY A 602 37.42 -16.25 1.36
C GLY A 602 37.55 -15.96 -0.13
N GLY A 603 36.95 -16.82 -0.95
CA GLY A 603 36.96 -16.73 -2.40
C GLY A 603 35.81 -15.89 -2.98
N ALA A 604 35.62 -16.01 -4.30
CA ALA A 604 34.49 -15.42 -5.02
C ALA A 604 33.22 -16.28 -4.96
N GLU A 605 33.31 -17.50 -4.45
CA GLU A 605 32.17 -18.40 -4.22
C GLU A 605 31.90 -18.52 -2.72
N ILE A 606 30.64 -18.37 -2.34
CA ILE A 606 30.19 -18.42 -0.96
C ILE A 606 29.17 -19.55 -0.84
N ALA A 607 29.45 -20.53 0.02
CA ALA A 607 28.50 -21.56 0.41
C ALA A 607 27.93 -21.26 1.80
N LEU A 608 26.61 -21.22 1.92
CA LEU A 608 25.91 -20.93 3.17
C LEU A 608 24.97 -22.08 3.51
N ALA A 609 25.04 -22.55 4.76
CA ALA A 609 24.00 -23.33 5.40
C ALA A 609 23.30 -22.40 6.41
N LEU A 610 21.99 -22.22 6.24
CA LEU A 610 21.19 -21.34 7.07
C LEU A 610 20.18 -22.17 7.87
N PRO A 611 20.04 -21.92 9.18
CA PRO A 611 18.99 -22.55 9.97
C PRO A 611 17.60 -22.12 9.48
N ALA A 612 16.55 -22.76 10.00
CA ALA A 612 15.18 -22.28 9.85
C ALA A 612 15.09 -20.78 10.21
N VAL A 613 14.45 -20.00 9.34
CA VAL A 613 14.34 -18.52 9.40
C VAL A 613 15.68 -17.78 9.55
N GLY A 614 16.80 -18.44 9.25
CA GLY A 614 18.15 -17.91 9.41
C GLY A 614 18.52 -16.84 8.38
N THR A 615 19.52 -16.04 8.72
CA THR A 615 20.09 -15.02 7.82
C THR A 615 21.61 -15.04 7.87
N ALA A 616 22.28 -14.63 6.80
CA ALA A 616 23.71 -14.33 6.82
C ALA A 616 23.97 -12.87 6.46
N THR A 617 25.01 -12.31 7.07
CA THR A 617 25.55 -10.99 6.81
C THR A 617 27.05 -11.13 6.62
N LEU A 618 27.55 -10.80 5.43
CA LEU A 618 28.96 -10.96 5.08
C LEU A 618 29.53 -9.64 4.58
N TRP A 619 30.78 -9.36 4.96
CA TRP A 619 31.53 -8.22 4.46
C TRP A 619 32.44 -8.65 3.32
N LEU A 620 32.37 -7.92 2.22
CA LEU A 620 33.09 -8.19 0.99
C LEU A 620 34.03 -7.02 0.67
N GLN A 621 35.06 -7.32 -0.10
CA GLN A 621 36.02 -6.35 -0.60
C GLN A 621 36.31 -6.62 -2.08
N ARG A 622 36.69 -5.55 -2.79
CA ARG A 622 37.13 -5.61 -4.17
C ARG A 622 38.63 -5.92 -4.29
#